data_AF-A0A6J5V1K3-F1
#
_entry.id   AF-A0A6J5V1K3-F1
#
_cell.length_a   1.000
_cell.length_b   1.000
_cell.length_c   1.000
_cell.angle_alpha   90.00
_cell.angle_beta   90.00
_cell.angle_gamma   90.00
#
_symmetry.space_group_name_H-M   'P 1'
#
loop_
_entity.id
_entity.type
_entity.pdbx_description
1 polymer ?
#
loop_
_entity_poly.entity_id
_entity_poly.type
_entity_poly.pdbx_seq_one_letter_code
_entity_poly.pdbx_strand_id
1 'polypeptide(L)'
;MIELASLYGVKACPGKKCETGVWVGDRKIGAIGVRISYGITSHGLAFNIDPDLDYFKHIVPCGIADKEVTSLRRETDLVLPTEEVIQDQLISCFARQFGYSNLVWKDAASILSDNGETE
;
A
#
# COMPACT_ATOMS: atom_id res chain seq x y z
N MET A 1 -2.28 -1.40 5.10
CA MET A 1 -2.79 -2.35 4.07
C MET A 1 -3.77 -3.36 4.65
N ILE A 2 -3.37 -4.25 5.58
CA ILE A 2 -4.33 -5.21 6.18
C ILE A 2 -5.48 -4.50 6.90
N GLU A 3 -5.14 -3.52 7.74
CA GLU A 3 -6.13 -2.70 8.45
C GLU A 3 -7.06 -1.97 7.46
N LEU A 4 -6.50 -1.28 6.47
CA LEU A 4 -7.26 -0.62 5.40
C LEU A 4 -8.24 -1.60 4.72
N ALA A 5 -7.77 -2.77 4.29
CA ALA A 5 -8.62 -3.77 3.65
C ALA A 5 -9.78 -4.20 4.57
N SER A 6 -9.53 -4.31 5.87
CA SER A 6 -10.57 -4.64 6.86
C SER A 6 -11.65 -3.56 7.00
N LEU A 7 -11.34 -2.28 6.75
CA LEU A 7 -12.35 -1.20 6.72
C LEU A 7 -13.40 -1.42 5.62
N TYR A 8 -13.03 -2.15 4.56
CA TYR A 8 -13.88 -2.49 3.43
C TYR A 8 -14.40 -3.94 3.47
N GLY A 9 -14.33 -4.59 4.64
CA GLY A 9 -14.78 -5.97 4.82
C GLY A 9 -13.89 -7.04 4.19
N VAL A 10 -12.72 -6.64 3.65
CA VAL A 10 -11.79 -7.57 2.99
C VAL A 10 -10.86 -8.21 4.02
N LYS A 11 -10.90 -9.54 4.10
CA LYS A 11 -10.05 -10.32 5.01
C LYS A 11 -8.66 -10.53 4.41
N ALA A 12 -7.77 -9.59 4.67
CA ALA A 12 -6.38 -9.66 4.23
C ALA A 12 -5.43 -10.19 5.34
N CYS A 13 -4.34 -10.84 4.96
CA CYS A 13 -3.31 -11.35 5.85
C CYS A 13 -1.89 -11.13 5.28
N PRO A 14 -0.84 -11.24 6.12
CA PRO A 14 0.53 -11.36 5.61
C PRO A 14 0.68 -12.64 4.80
N GLY A 15 1.54 -12.62 3.77
CA GLY A 15 1.80 -13.83 3.00
C GLY A 15 2.53 -14.91 3.80
N LYS A 16 2.52 -16.13 3.26
CA LYS A 16 3.20 -17.28 3.86
C LYS A 16 4.74 -17.13 3.72
N LYS A 17 5.48 -18.13 4.17
CA LYS A 17 6.94 -18.17 4.01
C LYS A 17 7.33 -17.93 2.54
N CYS A 18 8.22 -16.98 2.30
CA CYS A 18 8.66 -16.54 0.97
C CYS A 18 7.62 -15.77 0.12
N GLU A 19 6.44 -15.47 0.66
CA GLU A 19 5.41 -14.66 0.00
C GLU A 19 5.35 -13.26 0.65
N THR A 20 6.20 -12.33 0.23
CA THR A 20 6.15 -10.96 0.77
C THR A 20 4.83 -10.27 0.42
N GLY A 21 4.43 -9.25 1.17
CA GLY A 21 3.24 -8.46 0.89
C GLY A 21 1.98 -8.92 1.62
N VAL A 22 0.83 -8.48 1.12
CA VAL A 22 -0.49 -8.66 1.73
C VAL A 22 -1.40 -9.40 0.76
N TRP A 23 -2.17 -10.35 1.30
CA TRP A 23 -2.87 -11.38 0.53
C TRP A 23 -4.32 -11.54 1.01
N VAL A 24 -5.19 -11.92 0.08
CA VAL A 24 -6.58 -12.35 0.32
C VAL A 24 -6.71 -13.78 -0.19
N GLY A 25 -6.74 -14.75 0.73
CA GLY A 25 -6.54 -16.15 0.38
C GLY A 25 -5.17 -16.35 -0.26
N ASP A 26 -5.14 -16.89 -1.49
CA ASP A 26 -3.91 -17.06 -2.28
C ASP A 26 -3.69 -15.95 -3.33
N ARG A 27 -4.46 -14.85 -3.27
CA ARG A 27 -4.33 -13.71 -4.20
C ARG A 27 -3.62 -12.52 -3.55
N LYS A 28 -2.63 -11.95 -4.19
CA LYS A 28 -1.89 -10.78 -3.67
C LYS A 28 -2.66 -9.49 -3.91
N ILE A 29 -2.98 -8.75 -2.84
CA ILE A 29 -3.64 -7.42 -2.91
C ILE A 29 -2.64 -6.27 -2.71
N GLY A 30 -1.49 -6.54 -2.06
CA GLY A 30 -0.47 -5.52 -1.85
C GLY A 30 0.95 -6.08 -1.94
N ALA A 31 1.82 -5.37 -2.64
CA ALA A 31 3.25 -5.67 -2.73
C ALA A 31 4.04 -4.83 -1.70
N ILE A 32 5.12 -5.41 -1.17
CA ILE A 32 6.08 -4.72 -0.32
C ILE A 32 7.46 -5.02 -0.88
N GLY A 33 8.20 -3.96 -1.19
CA GLY A 33 9.58 -4.04 -1.64
C GLY A 33 10.31 -2.81 -1.11
N VAL A 34 11.24 -3.02 -0.19
CA VAL A 34 12.00 -1.96 0.46
C VAL A 34 13.49 -2.19 0.28
N ARG A 35 14.24 -1.09 0.12
CA ARG A 35 15.69 -1.10 0.15
C ARG A 35 16.16 -0.20 1.28
N ILE A 36 17.17 -0.64 2.03
CA ILE A 36 17.82 0.17 3.06
C ILE A 36 19.22 0.50 2.58
N SER A 37 19.57 1.79 2.58
CA SER A 37 20.91 2.28 2.27
C SER A 37 21.25 3.41 3.22
N TYR A 38 22.41 3.34 3.89
CA TYR A 38 22.84 4.32 4.89
C TYR A 38 21.80 4.58 6.00
N GLY A 39 21.05 3.54 6.40
CA GLY A 39 19.99 3.67 7.42
C GLY A 39 18.68 4.30 6.92
N ILE A 40 18.57 4.63 5.62
CA ILE A 40 17.38 5.25 5.02
C ILE A 40 16.67 4.23 4.15
N THR A 41 15.35 4.10 4.33
CA THR A 41 14.48 3.24 3.51
C THR A 41 14.09 3.93 2.20
N SER A 42 13.98 3.16 1.13
CA SER A 42 13.51 3.60 -0.20
C SER A 42 12.62 2.52 -0.84
N HIS A 43 11.93 2.88 -1.94
CA HIS A 43 10.79 2.15 -2.52
C HIS A 43 9.56 2.20 -1.59
N GLY A 44 9.06 1.06 -1.11
CA GLY A 44 7.96 1.05 -0.15
C GLY A 44 6.98 -0.09 -0.38
N LEU A 45 5.72 0.28 -0.60
CA LEU A 45 4.60 -0.61 -0.78
C LEU A 45 3.74 -0.15 -1.95
N ALA A 46 2.98 -1.08 -2.53
CA ALA A 46 1.95 -0.81 -3.51
C ALA A 46 0.69 -1.58 -3.10
N PHE A 47 -0.44 -0.90 -3.00
CA PHE A 47 -1.72 -1.48 -2.65
C PHE A 47 -2.69 -1.34 -3.82
N ASN A 48 -3.24 -2.46 -4.30
CA ASN A 48 -4.12 -2.47 -5.46
C ASN A 48 -5.51 -2.01 -5.04
N ILE A 49 -5.85 -0.73 -5.29
CA ILE A 49 -7.20 -0.20 -5.04
C ILE A 49 -8.13 -0.65 -6.17
N ASP A 50 -7.92 -0.11 -7.37
CA ASP A 50 -8.64 -0.49 -8.59
C ASP A 50 -7.75 -0.43 -9.86
N PRO A 51 -6.55 -1.04 -9.87
CA PRO A 51 -5.77 -1.13 -11.08
C PRO A 51 -6.41 -2.10 -12.08
N ASP A 52 -6.16 -1.90 -13.36
CA ASP A 52 -6.40 -2.92 -14.36
C ASP A 52 -5.48 -4.13 -14.12
N LEU A 53 -6.07 -5.22 -13.64
CA LEU A 53 -5.36 -6.44 -13.26
C LEU A 53 -4.84 -7.22 -14.49
N ASP A 54 -5.32 -6.91 -15.70
CA ASP A 54 -4.87 -7.61 -16.91
C ASP A 54 -3.40 -7.32 -17.23
N TYR A 55 -2.88 -6.17 -16.81
CA TYR A 55 -1.45 -5.86 -16.97
C TYR A 55 -0.54 -6.85 -16.24
N PHE A 56 -1.00 -7.47 -15.15
CA PHE A 56 -0.22 -8.48 -14.44
C PHE A 56 -0.04 -9.77 -15.23
N LYS A 57 -0.87 -10.04 -16.25
CA LYS A 57 -0.73 -11.20 -17.15
C LYS A 57 0.52 -11.11 -18.03
N HIS A 58 1.12 -9.93 -18.16
CA HIS A 58 2.31 -9.70 -18.98
C HIS A 58 3.63 -9.88 -18.22
N ILE A 59 3.57 -10.16 -16.92
CA ILE A 59 4.74 -10.37 -16.07
C ILE A 59 4.58 -11.68 -15.28
N VAL A 60 5.67 -12.21 -14.73
CA VAL A 60 5.60 -13.25 -13.68
C VAL A 60 5.72 -12.52 -12.33
N PRO A 61 4.60 -12.14 -11.69
CA PRO A 61 4.65 -11.34 -10.48
C PRO A 61 5.34 -12.11 -9.36
N CYS A 62 6.32 -11.45 -8.71
CA CYS A 62 7.05 -12.00 -7.57
C CYS A 62 7.80 -13.32 -7.82
N GLY A 63 8.00 -13.72 -9.09
CA GLY A 63 8.67 -14.98 -9.44
C GLY A 63 7.89 -16.26 -9.09
N ILE A 64 6.60 -16.13 -8.76
CA ILE A 64 5.72 -17.25 -8.40
C ILE A 64 4.64 -17.36 -9.47
N ALA A 65 4.75 -18.36 -10.35
CA ALA A 65 3.85 -18.52 -11.50
C ALA A 65 2.41 -18.88 -11.10
N ASP A 66 2.20 -19.54 -9.96
CA ASP A 66 0.91 -20.10 -9.58
C ASP A 66 0.07 -19.19 -8.66
N LYS A 67 0.38 -17.88 -8.61
CA LYS A 67 -0.28 -16.93 -7.70
C LYS A 67 -0.94 -15.79 -8.46
N GLU A 68 -2.22 -15.59 -8.18
CA GLU A 68 -3.00 -14.49 -8.73
C GLU A 68 -2.78 -13.19 -7.96
N VAL A 69 -3.10 -12.08 -8.61
CA VAL A 69 -3.24 -10.76 -8.00
C VAL A 69 -4.70 -10.36 -7.88
N THR A 70 -4.99 -9.47 -6.95
CA THR A 70 -6.33 -8.92 -6.77
C THR A 70 -6.28 -7.44 -6.40
N SER A 71 -7.44 -6.81 -6.28
CA SER A 71 -7.61 -5.40 -5.92
C SER A 71 -8.70 -5.26 -4.86
N LEU A 72 -8.71 -4.13 -4.16
CA LEU A 72 -9.77 -3.79 -3.22
C LEU A 72 -11.14 -3.81 -3.93
N ARG A 73 -11.22 -3.24 -5.14
CA ARG A 73 -12.43 -3.23 -5.97
C ARG A 73 -12.95 -4.64 -6.27
N ARG A 74 -12.07 -5.61 -6.50
CA ARG A 74 -12.45 -6.99 -6.80
C ARG A 74 -12.89 -7.77 -5.56
N GLU A 75 -12.35 -7.45 -4.39
CA GLU A 75 -12.56 -8.24 -3.15
C GLU A 75 -13.68 -7.71 -2.25
N THR A 76 -14.25 -6.53 -2.54
CA THR A 76 -15.35 -5.96 -1.74
C THR A 76 -16.63 -5.79 -2.56
N ASP A 77 -17.76 -6.07 -1.93
CA ASP A 77 -19.09 -5.76 -2.48
C ASP A 77 -19.52 -4.31 -2.20
N LEU A 78 -18.70 -3.56 -1.44
CA LEU A 78 -18.99 -2.18 -1.11
C LEU A 78 -18.75 -1.24 -2.30
N VAL A 79 -19.49 -0.13 -2.30
CA VAL A 79 -19.15 1.01 -3.16
C VAL A 79 -17.91 1.66 -2.56
N LEU A 80 -16.82 1.67 -3.33
CA LEU A 80 -15.60 2.32 -2.93
C LEU A 80 -15.78 3.85 -3.00
N PRO A 81 -15.26 4.62 -2.03
CA PRO A 81 -15.13 6.05 -2.17
C PRO A 81 -14.08 6.37 -3.25
N THR A 82 -13.84 7.66 -3.50
CA THR A 82 -12.81 8.07 -4.45
C THR A 82 -11.43 7.57 -4.00
N GLU A 83 -10.52 7.40 -4.96
CA GLU A 83 -9.20 6.85 -4.69
C GLU A 83 -8.43 7.72 -3.67
N GLU A 84 -8.60 9.04 -3.71
CA GLU A 84 -7.97 9.98 -2.77
C GLU A 84 -8.37 9.69 -1.33
N VAL A 85 -9.65 9.39 -1.07
CA VAL A 85 -10.12 9.04 0.28
C VAL A 85 -9.47 7.74 0.77
N ILE A 86 -9.29 6.76 -0.13
CA ILE A 86 -8.65 5.49 0.21
C ILE A 86 -7.16 5.69 0.47
N GLN A 87 -6.50 6.57 -0.29
CA GLN A 87 -5.11 6.95 -0.09
C GLN A 87 -4.91 7.64 1.27
N ASP A 88 -5.77 8.58 1.64
CA ASP A 88 -5.75 9.24 2.95
C ASP A 88 -5.91 8.26 4.10
N GLN A 89 -6.82 7.29 3.95
CA GLN A 89 -7.00 6.21 4.93
C GLN A 89 -5.77 5.31 5.01
N LEU A 90 -5.13 4.97 3.87
CA LEU A 90 -3.89 4.18 3.86
C LEU A 90 -2.77 4.89 4.63
N ILE A 91 -2.61 6.19 4.40
CA ILE A 91 -1.61 7.04 5.06
C ILE A 91 -1.92 7.17 6.55
N SER A 92 -3.19 7.31 6.91
CA SER A 92 -3.64 7.32 8.31
C SER A 92 -3.32 6.00 9.04
N CYS A 93 -3.57 4.85 8.40
CA CYS A 93 -3.17 3.55 8.95
C CYS A 93 -1.64 3.44 9.09
N PHE A 94 -0.90 3.92 8.09
CA PHE A 94 0.57 3.91 8.12
C PHE A 94 1.10 4.75 9.28
N ALA A 95 0.68 6.01 9.39
CA ALA A 95 1.10 6.92 10.46
C ALA A 95 0.87 6.31 11.85
N ARG A 96 -0.33 5.76 12.07
CA ARG A 96 -0.69 5.12 13.34
C ARG A 96 0.19 3.91 13.65
N GLN A 97 0.49 3.08 12.65
CA GLN A 97 1.37 1.91 12.82
C GLN A 97 2.80 2.29 13.24
N PHE A 98 3.27 3.48 12.86
CA PHE A 98 4.57 4.03 13.25
C PHE A 98 4.51 4.94 14.50
N GLY A 99 3.35 5.05 15.16
CA GLY A 99 3.18 5.84 16.38
C GLY A 99 3.00 7.34 16.17
N TYR A 100 2.71 7.78 14.95
CA TYR A 100 2.36 9.18 14.66
C TYR A 100 0.85 9.40 14.84
N SER A 101 0.50 10.49 15.53
CA SER A 101 -0.90 10.86 15.84
C SER A 101 -1.40 12.07 15.06
N ASN A 102 -0.52 12.85 14.45
CA ASN A 102 -0.86 14.04 13.68
C ASN A 102 -0.30 13.94 12.27
N LEU A 103 -1.12 14.26 11.28
CA LEU A 103 -0.77 14.29 9.86
C LEU A 103 -1.00 15.71 9.33
N VAL A 104 0.03 16.27 8.71
CA VAL A 104 -0.02 17.59 8.07
C VAL A 104 0.28 17.42 6.60
N TRP A 105 -0.67 17.77 5.75
CA TRP A 105 -0.50 17.80 4.31
C TRP A 105 0.21 19.09 3.91
N LYS A 106 1.28 18.95 3.15
CA LYS A 106 2.06 20.07 2.61
C LYS A 106 2.19 19.92 1.10
N ASP A 107 2.01 21.01 0.37
CA ASP A 107 2.28 21.04 -1.06
C ASP A 107 3.76 20.82 -1.33
N ALA A 108 4.10 20.14 -2.44
CA ALA A 108 5.49 19.86 -2.80
C ALA A 108 6.38 21.12 -2.85
N ALA A 109 5.82 22.24 -3.32
CA ALA A 109 6.52 23.53 -3.34
C ALA A 109 6.83 24.05 -1.93
N SER A 110 5.93 23.81 -0.96
CA SER A 110 6.11 24.24 0.43
C SER A 110 7.14 23.41 1.20
N ILE A 111 7.36 22.15 0.80
CA ILE A 111 8.35 21.26 1.42
C ILE A 111 9.78 21.73 1.12
N LEU A 112 10.03 22.26 -0.08
CA LEU A 112 11.35 22.74 -0.50
C LEU A 112 11.69 24.13 0.06
N SER A 113 10.68 24.95 0.36
CA SER A 113 10.85 26.26 0.97
C SER A 113 11.04 26.21 2.49
N ASP A 114 10.70 25.09 3.13
CA ASP A 114 10.85 24.87 4.58
C ASP A 114 12.28 24.48 4.98
N ASN A 115 13.26 24.74 4.10
CA ASN A 115 14.68 24.75 4.45
C ASN A 115 14.97 25.98 5.34
N GLY A 116 14.38 25.95 6.54
CA GLY A 116 14.64 26.89 7.62
C GLY A 116 16.10 26.83 8.02
N GLU A 117 16.70 28.01 7.94
CA GLU A 117 17.82 28.52 8.71
C GLU A 117 18.21 27.64 9.92
N THR A 118 19.43 27.12 9.85
CA THR A 118 20.12 26.53 10.99
C THR A 118 20.54 27.67 11.91
N GLU A 119 19.90 27.81 13.07
CA GLU A 119 20.52 28.46 14.24
C GLU A 119 21.59 27.54 14.86
#